data_AF-A0A3Q9FMV7-F1
#
_entry.id   AF-A0A3Q9FMV7-F1
#
_cell.length_a   1.000
_cell.length_b   1.000
_cell.length_c   1.000
_cell.angle_alpha   90.00
_cell.angle_beta   90.00
_cell.angle_gamma   90.00
#
_symmetry.space_group_name_H-M   'P 1'
#
loop_
_entity.id
_entity.type
_entity.pdbx_description
1 polymer ?
#
loop_
_entity_poly.entity_id
_entity_poly.type
_entity_poly.pdbx_seq_one_letter_code
_entity_poly.pdbx_strand_id
1 'polypeptide(L)' 'MELNSILLFGMPGGFEWIIIGLVVLLLFGAKRIPELARGLGSGIREFKDAKSQISDELEKGIKDEEKKEDK' A
#
# COMPACT_ATOMS: atom_id res chain seq x y z
N MET A 1 -30.56 -16.75 -13.52
CA MET A 1 -30.07 -17.43 -12.30
C MET A 1 -28.87 -18.34 -12.58
N GLU A 2 -28.24 -18.25 -13.76
CA GLU A 2 -27.13 -19.14 -14.18
C GLU A 2 -25.73 -18.52 -13.98
N LEU A 3 -25.58 -17.19 -14.11
CA LEU A 3 -24.27 -16.53 -13.92
C LEU A 3 -23.82 -16.50 -12.45
N ASN A 4 -24.76 -16.37 -11.51
CA ASN A 4 -24.43 -16.29 -10.10
C ASN A 4 -23.88 -17.61 -9.57
N SER A 5 -24.30 -18.75 -10.12
CA SER A 5 -23.83 -20.09 -9.73
C SER A 5 -22.43 -20.38 -10.25
N ILE A 6 -22.08 -19.92 -11.45
CA ILE A 6 -20.69 -19.94 -11.96
C ILE A 6 -19.80 -19.00 -11.16
N LEU A 7 -20.29 -17.83 -10.73
CA LEU A 7 -19.54 -16.95 -9.85
C LEU A 7 -19.41 -17.50 -8.43
N LEU A 8 -20.40 -18.24 -7.91
CA LEU A 8 -20.32 -18.89 -6.60
C LEU A 8 -19.41 -20.13 -6.62
N PHE A 9 -19.33 -20.84 -7.75
CA PHE A 9 -18.46 -22.01 -7.97
C PHE A 9 -17.07 -21.64 -8.51
N GLY A 10 -16.94 -20.47 -9.14
CA GLY A 10 -15.72 -19.92 -9.71
C GLY A 10 -15.05 -18.86 -8.83
N MET A 11 -15.71 -18.40 -7.77
CA MET A 11 -15.00 -17.80 -6.65
C MET A 11 -14.29 -18.93 -5.92
N PRO A 12 -12.94 -18.91 -5.81
CA PRO A 12 -12.24 -19.84 -4.94
C PRO A 12 -12.88 -19.71 -3.55
N GLY A 13 -13.48 -20.80 -3.08
CA GLY A 13 -13.93 -20.91 -1.71
C GLY A 13 -12.73 -20.77 -0.76
N GLY A 14 -12.99 -20.72 0.55
CA GLY A 14 -11.93 -20.53 1.54
C GLY A 14 -10.79 -21.55 1.42
N PHE A 15 -11.06 -22.76 0.90
CA PHE A 15 -10.06 -23.81 0.71
C PHE A 15 -9.14 -23.55 -0.49
N GLU A 16 -9.66 -23.09 -1.62
CA GLU A 16 -8.86 -22.75 -2.78
C GLU A 16 -7.92 -21.56 -2.50
N TRP A 17 -8.33 -20.59 -1.68
CA TRP A 17 -7.45 -19.52 -1.22
C TRP A 17 -6.25 -20.04 -0.42
N ILE A 18 -6.45 -21.07 0.40
CA ILE A 18 -5.36 -21.74 1.15
C ILE A 18 -4.40 -22.43 0.17
N ILE A 19 -4.91 -23.12 -0.85
CA ILE A 19 -4.08 -23.78 -1.86
C ILE A 19 -3.27 -22.75 -2.66
N ILE A 20 -3.90 -21.65 -3.10
CA ILE A 20 -3.21 -20.57 -3.81
C ILE A 20 -2.12 -19.97 -2.92
N GLY A 21 -2.45 -19.68 -1.65
CA GLY A 21 -1.49 -19.21 -0.66
C GLY A 21 -0.30 -20.16 -0.48
N LEU A 22 -0.55 -21.47 -0.45
CA LEU A 22 0.48 -22.50 -0.34
C LEU A 22 1.38 -22.55 -1.58
N VAL A 23 0.81 -22.47 -2.79
CA VAL A 23 1.59 -22.41 -4.05
C VAL A 23 2.47 -21.17 -4.06
N VAL A 24 1.93 -20.00 -3.72
CA VAL A 24 2.72 -18.76 -3.61
C VAL A 24 3.81 -18.91 -2.56
N LEU A 25 3.51 -19.56 -1.43
CA LEU A 25 4.48 -19.82 -0.37
C LEU A 25 5.61 -20.76 -0.82
N LEU A 26 5.32 -21.73 -1.69
CA LEU A 26 6.33 -22.64 -2.24
C LEU A 26 7.20 -21.94 -3.29
N LEU A 27 6.61 -21.10 -4.15
CA LEU A 27 7.33 -20.36 -5.19
C LEU A 27 8.21 -19.26 -4.62
N PHE A 28 7.68 -18.46 -3.69
CA PHE A 28 8.39 -17.32 -3.13
C PHE A 28 9.05 -17.64 -1.79
N GLY A 29 8.61 -18.67 -1.07
CA GLY A 29 9.10 -18.99 0.27
C GLY A 29 8.38 -18.19 1.37
N ALA A 30 8.15 -18.83 2.52
CA ALA A 30 7.45 -18.23 3.65
C ALA A 30 8.12 -16.97 4.25
N LYS A 31 9.42 -16.81 4.03
CA LYS A 31 10.18 -15.65 4.52
C LYS A 31 10.15 -14.45 3.56
N ARG A 32 9.92 -14.65 2.26
CA ARG A 32 9.99 -13.55 1.28
C ARG A 32 8.79 -12.61 1.33
N ILE A 33 7.58 -13.14 1.53
CA ILE A 33 6.38 -12.31 1.64
C ILE A 33 6.49 -11.27 2.79
N PRO A 34 6.83 -11.65 4.04
CA PRO A 34 6.97 -10.67 5.11
C PRO A 34 8.18 -9.75 4.94
N GLU A 35 9.25 -10.20 4.28
CA GLU A 35 10.42 -9.38 3.94
C GLU A 35 10.06 -8.28 2.93
N LEU A 36 9.35 -8.63 1.86
CA LEU A 36 8.83 -7.70 0.86
C LEU A 36 7.82 -6.73 1.46
N ALA A 37 6.89 -7.22 2.28
CA ALA A 37 5.90 -6.38 2.96
C ALA A 37 6.57 -5.36 3.90
N ARG A 38 7.61 -5.76 4.64
CA ARG A 38 8.39 -4.85 5.48
C ARG A 38 9.15 -3.82 4.65
N GLY A 39 9.82 -4.23 3.58
CA GLY A 39 10.54 -3.32 2.69
C GLY A 39 9.63 -2.29 2.02
N LEU A 40 8.51 -2.75 1.45
CA LEU A 40 7.48 -1.89 0.87
C LEU A 40 6.86 -0.96 1.92
N GLY A 41 6.55 -1.49 3.11
CA GLY A 41 5.97 -0.71 4.20
C GLY A 41 6.87 0.41 4.69
N SER A 42 8.17 0.15 4.86
CA SER A 42 9.16 1.17 5.21
C SER A 42 9.31 2.22 4.10
N GLY A 43 9.41 1.79 2.84
CA GLY A 43 9.53 2.71 1.70
C GLY A 43 8.30 3.62 1.54
N ILE A 44 7.09 3.09 1.71
CA ILE A 44 5.85 3.90 1.68
C ILE A 44 5.83 4.89 2.85
N ARG A 45 6.30 4.50 4.04
CA ARG A 45 6.38 5.39 5.20
C ARG A 45 7.35 6.55 4.95
N GLU A 46 8.57 6.25 4.53
CA GLU A 46 9.60 7.26 4.22
C GLU A 46 9.13 8.21 3.10
N PHE A 47 8.47 7.68 2.07
CA PHE A 47 7.88 8.50 1.02
C PHE A 47 6.80 9.46 1.54
N LYS A 48 5.92 8.96 2.43
CA LYS A 48 4.88 9.78 3.06
C LYS A 48 5.47 10.86 3.96
N ASP A 49 6.50 10.53 4.73
CA ASP A 49 7.15 11.46 5.66
C ASP A 49 7.85 12.58 4.88
N ALA A 50 8.60 12.23 3.83
CA ALA A 50 9.22 13.21 2.93
C ALA A 50 8.18 14.13 2.27
N LYS A 51 7.07 13.56 1.77
CA LYS A 51 5.96 14.36 1.20
C LYS A 51 5.38 15.34 2.21
N SER A 52 5.21 14.92 3.47
CA SER A 52 4.68 15.78 4.53
C SER A 52 5.63 16.95 4.83
N GLN A 53 6.92 16.67 5.00
CA GLN A 53 7.93 17.69 5.26
C GLN A 53 7.98 18.76 4.16
N ILE A 54 7.94 18.33 2.89
CA ILE A 54 7.93 19.25 1.74
C ILE A 54 6.66 20.11 1.76
N SER A 55 5.51 19.53 2.11
CA SER A 55 4.24 20.24 2.18
C SER A 55 4.25 21.30 3.30
N ASP A 56 4.80 20.93 4.47
CA ASP A 56 4.93 21.82 5.63
C ASP A 56 5.94 22.96 5.38
N GLU A 57 7.03 22.70 4.66
CA GLU A 57 8.00 23.72 4.24
C GLU A 57 7.42 24.67 3.21
N LEU A 58 6.66 24.16 2.24
CA LEU A 58 5.99 24.97 1.22
C LEU A 58 4.94 25.90 1.87
N GLU A 59 4.14 25.37 2.80
CA GLU A 59 3.14 26.17 3.52
C GLU A 59 3.79 27.26 4.38
N LYS A 60 4.91 26.96 5.05
CA LYS A 60 5.66 27.97 5.82
C LYS A 60 6.29 29.03 4.92
N GLY A 61 6.88 28.64 3.79
CA GLY A 61 7.48 29.57 2.82
C GLY A 61 6.46 30.56 2.29
N ILE A 62 5.27 30.08 1.88
CA ILE A 62 4.18 30.94 1.40
C ILE A 62 3.70 31.90 2.50
N LYS A 63 3.56 31.39 3.74
CA LYS A 63 3.08 32.20 4.88
C LYS A 63 4.09 33.25 5.34
N ASP A 64 5.38 32.99 5.17
CA ASP A 64 6.47 33.93 5.47
C ASP A 64 6.65 34.99 4.35
N GLU A 65 6.24 34.69 3.12
CA GLU A 65 6.19 35.64 2.00
C GLU A 65 4.98 36.60 2.12
N GLU A 66 3.78 36.08 2.43
CA GLU A 66 2.59 36.93 2.67
C GLU A 66 2.80 37.93 3.83
N LYS A 67 3.51 37.52 4.89
CA LYS A 67 3.77 38.37 6.06
C LYS A 67 4.78 39.50 5.81
N LYS A 68 5.51 39.46 4.68
CA LYS A 68 6.47 40.50 4.28
C LYS A 68 5.88 41.54 3.33
N GLU A 69 4.78 41.25 2.63
CA GLU A 69 4.10 42.21 1.75
C GLU A 69 3.17 43.16 2.51
N ASP A 70 2.73 42.81 3.72
CA ASP A 70 1.87 43.66 4.58
C ASP A 70 2.64 44.65 5.50
N LYS A 71 3.96 44.79 5.34
CA LYS A 71 4.81 45.76 6.09
C LYS A 71 5.50 46.74 5.17
#